data_AF-A0A7J3MXK2-F1
#
_entry.id   AF-A0A7J3MXK2-F1
#
_cell.length_a   1.000
_cell.length_b   1.000
_cell.length_c   1.000
_cell.angle_alpha   90.00
_cell.angle_beta   90.00
_cell.angle_gamma   90.00
#
_symmetry.space_group_name_H-M   'P 1'
#
loop_
_entity.id
_entity.type
_entity.pdbx_description
1 polymer ?
#
loop_
_entity_poly.entity_id
_entity_poly.type
_entity_poly.pdbx_seq_one_letter_code
_entity_poly.pdbx_strand_id
1 'polypeptide(L)'
;MTAITIALGLLVWGVVGGWAGVSAIYLVEETNKEIAQQRSLLIVEFVDFSRGVVWVSNPGKVDLIILSCIIYPKSSSPPPRTYQRLAKVDASMDRVYPLKIGQECQLIGSSPYVVEINAIASTIYNDRNPMENIQWSIWVRQDV
;
A
#
# COMPACT_ATOMS: atom_id res chain seq x y z
N MET A 1 39.55 36.55 19.38
CA MET A 1 39.53 35.08 19.54
C MET A 1 38.19 34.63 20.12
N THR A 2 37.80 35.07 21.32
CA THR A 2 36.53 34.70 21.98
C THR A 2 35.25 34.96 21.17
N ALA A 3 35.12 36.14 20.55
CA ALA A 3 33.95 36.47 19.72
C ALA A 3 33.79 35.56 18.50
N ILE A 4 34.91 35.15 17.88
CA ILE A 4 34.93 34.24 16.73
C ILE A 4 34.50 32.83 17.18
N THR A 5 34.98 32.38 18.34
CA THR A 5 34.59 31.09 18.92
C THR A 5 33.09 31.05 19.26
N ILE A 6 32.54 32.13 19.84
CA ILE A 6 31.11 32.22 20.15
C ILE A 6 30.27 32.21 18.86
N ALA A 7 30.66 33.00 17.85
CA ALA A 7 29.96 33.05 16.57
C ALA A 7 29.96 31.70 15.85
N LEU A 8 31.10 31.00 15.83
CA LEU A 8 31.20 29.64 15.28
C LEU A 8 30.34 28.64 16.07
N GLY A 9 30.34 28.72 17.40
CA GLY A 9 29.51 27.89 18.26
C GLY A 9 28.01 28.06 17.97
N LEU A 10 27.55 29.30 17.84
CA LEU A 10 26.16 29.60 17.49
C LEU A 10 25.80 29.14 16.07
N LEU A 11 26.72 29.27 15.11
CA LEU A 11 26.51 28.80 13.74
C LEU A 11 26.35 27.28 13.71
N VAL A 12 27.26 26.55 14.35
CA VAL A 12 27.17 25.08 14.45
C VAL A 12 25.88 24.65 15.14
N TRP A 13 25.51 25.32 16.24
CA TRP A 13 24.26 25.04 16.94
C TRP A 13 23.03 25.28 16.07
N GLY A 14 23.01 26.39 15.31
CA GLY A 14 21.93 26.69 14.37
C GLY A 14 21.80 25.65 13.25
N VAL A 15 22.92 25.21 12.67
CA VAL A 15 22.93 24.18 11.62
C VAL A 15 22.44 22.83 12.17
N VAL A 16 22.94 22.41 13.33
CA VAL A 16 22.53 21.15 13.96
C VAL A 16 21.06 21.18 14.37
N GLY A 17 20.59 22.29 14.95
CA GLY A 17 19.19 22.48 15.32
C GLY A 17 18.25 22.45 14.12
N GLY A 18 18.64 23.12 13.03
CA GLY A 18 17.89 23.11 11.77
C GLY A 18 17.79 21.71 11.16
N TRP A 19 18.90 20.98 11.10
CA TRP A 19 18.91 19.59 10.61
C TRP A 19 18.04 18.68 11.48
N ALA A 20 18.17 18.75 12.80
CA ALA A 20 17.38 17.94 13.72
C ALA A 20 15.88 18.20 13.58
N GLY A 21 15.47 19.45 13.39
CA GLY A 21 14.06 19.81 13.15
C GLY A 21 13.51 19.21 11.85
N VAL A 22 14.26 19.31 10.77
CA VAL A 22 13.87 18.73 9.47
C VAL A 22 13.80 17.21 9.55
N SER A 23 14.79 16.56 10.16
CA SER A 23 14.80 15.11 10.36
C SER A 23 13.63 14.63 11.22
N ALA A 24 13.24 15.38 12.26
CA ALA A 24 12.09 15.03 13.10
C ALA A 24 10.78 15.02 12.30
N ILE A 25 10.59 15.97 11.37
CA ILE A 25 9.40 16.02 10.51
C ILE A 25 9.33 14.78 9.60
N TYR A 26 10.45 14.44 8.95
CA TYR A 26 10.53 13.25 8.11
C TYR A 26 10.23 11.96 8.88
N LEU A 27 10.76 11.83 10.10
CA LEU A 27 10.48 10.67 10.96
C LEU A 27 8.99 10.56 11.31
N VAL A 28 8.32 11.67 11.60
CA VAL A 28 6.88 11.66 11.90
C VAL A 28 6.05 11.27 10.67
N GLU A 29 6.41 11.78 9.50
CA GLU A 29 5.74 11.41 8.25
C GLU A 29 5.88 9.91 7.96
N GLU A 30 7.09 9.38 8.08
CA GLU A 30 7.39 7.95 7.88
C GLU A 30 6.64 7.08 8.90
N THR A 31 6.66 7.48 10.18
CA THR A 31 5.93 6.77 11.25
C THR A 31 4.43 6.73 10.96
N ASN A 32 3.86 7.81 10.43
CA ASN A 32 2.45 7.84 10.04
C ASN A 32 2.15 6.88 8.88
N LYS A 33 3.08 6.73 7.92
CA LYS A 33 2.98 5.75 6.83
C LYS A 33 3.01 4.32 7.36
N GLU A 34 3.94 4.01 8.26
CA GLU A 34 4.02 2.71 8.95
C GLU A 34 2.72 2.38 9.71
N ILE A 35 2.19 3.34 10.48
CA ILE A 35 0.94 3.15 11.23
C ILE A 35 -0.23 2.90 10.27
N ALA A 36 -0.30 3.63 9.15
CA ALA A 36 -1.35 3.44 8.15
C ALA A 36 -1.27 2.04 7.52
N GLN A 37 -0.06 1.55 7.24
CA GLN A 37 0.17 0.19 6.75
C GLN A 37 -0.21 -0.86 7.79
N GLN A 38 0.16 -0.69 9.05
CA GLN A 38 -0.22 -1.63 10.13
C GLN A 38 -1.74 -1.69 10.38
N ARG A 39 -2.45 -0.59 10.12
CA ARG A 39 -3.91 -0.50 10.24
C ARG A 39 -4.67 -0.94 8.99
N SER A 40 -3.94 -1.23 7.90
CA SER A 40 -4.50 -1.75 6.66
C SER A 40 -4.67 -3.27 6.74
N LEU A 41 -5.86 -3.75 6.39
CA LEU A 41 -6.16 -5.17 6.36
C LEU A 41 -7.15 -5.43 5.23
N LEU A 42 -6.84 -6.41 4.39
CA LEU A 42 -7.73 -6.83 3.31
C LEU A 42 -7.82 -8.36 3.33
N ILE A 43 -9.03 -8.88 3.17
CA ILE A 43 -9.32 -10.32 3.15
C ILE A 43 -10.01 -10.66 1.84
N VAL A 44 -9.62 -11.78 1.23
CA VAL A 44 -10.37 -12.40 0.13
C VAL A 44 -11.38 -13.35 0.76
N GLU A 45 -12.66 -12.97 0.69
CA GLU A 45 -13.75 -13.74 1.31
C GLU A 45 -14.14 -14.95 0.45
N PHE A 46 -14.30 -14.71 -0.86
CA PHE A 46 -14.74 -15.74 -1.78
C PHE A 46 -14.34 -15.42 -3.23
N VAL A 47 -14.06 -16.45 -4.01
CA VAL A 47 -13.72 -16.34 -5.43
C VAL A 47 -14.74 -17.11 -6.24
N ASP A 48 -15.53 -16.39 -7.03
CA ASP A 48 -16.54 -16.95 -7.93
C ASP A 48 -16.04 -16.85 -9.37
N PHE A 49 -15.41 -17.92 -9.87
CA PHE A 49 -14.99 -17.99 -11.26
C PHE A 49 -16.15 -18.06 -12.25
N SER A 50 -17.33 -18.55 -11.83
CA SER A 50 -18.50 -18.67 -12.70
C SER A 50 -19.14 -17.31 -12.99
N ARG A 51 -19.16 -16.44 -11.98
CA ARG A 51 -19.64 -15.05 -12.08
C ARG A 51 -18.52 -14.07 -12.45
N GLY A 52 -17.27 -14.51 -12.41
CA GLY A 52 -16.11 -13.68 -12.68
C GLY A 52 -15.90 -12.61 -11.62
N VAL A 53 -16.02 -12.94 -10.33
CA VAL A 53 -15.91 -11.97 -9.22
C VAL A 53 -15.05 -12.51 -8.08
N VAL A 54 -14.12 -11.69 -7.60
CA VAL A 54 -13.39 -11.87 -6.34
C VAL A 54 -14.00 -10.95 -5.29
N TRP A 55 -14.58 -11.52 -4.25
CA TRP A 55 -15.15 -10.76 -3.14
C TRP A 55 -14.07 -10.49 -2.10
N VAL A 56 -13.88 -9.21 -1.79
CA VAL A 56 -12.93 -8.77 -0.78
C VAL A 56 -13.62 -7.98 0.32
N SER A 57 -13.11 -8.07 1.54
CA SER A 57 -13.52 -7.25 2.67
C SER A 57 -12.33 -6.49 3.24
N ASN A 58 -12.59 -5.31 3.80
CA ASN A 58 -11.59 -4.50 4.49
C ASN A 58 -12.01 -4.33 5.96
N PRO A 59 -11.66 -5.29 6.83
CA PRO A 59 -11.90 -5.16 8.26
C PRO A 59 -10.87 -4.23 8.96
N GLY A 60 -9.99 -3.60 8.19
CA GLY A 60 -9.00 -2.64 8.69
C GLY A 60 -9.64 -1.36 9.26
N LYS A 61 -8.78 -0.41 9.64
CA LYS A 61 -9.21 0.91 10.17
C LYS A 61 -9.04 2.05 9.17
N VAL A 62 -8.55 1.74 7.97
CA VAL A 62 -8.27 2.73 6.93
C VAL A 62 -8.81 2.23 5.59
N ASP A 63 -9.39 3.12 4.79
CA ASP A 63 -9.84 2.76 3.45
C ASP A 63 -8.62 2.38 2.60
N LEU A 64 -8.79 1.39 1.74
CA LEU A 64 -7.73 0.88 0.89
C LEU A 64 -7.98 1.23 -0.57
N ILE A 65 -6.90 1.45 -1.30
CA ILE A 65 -6.90 1.58 -2.75
C ILE A 65 -6.26 0.32 -3.31
N ILE A 66 -7.00 -0.41 -4.14
CA ILE A 66 -6.49 -1.58 -4.85
C ILE A 66 -5.61 -1.09 -6.00
N LEU A 67 -4.36 -1.51 -5.99
CA LEU A 67 -3.34 -1.13 -6.98
C LEU A 67 -3.14 -2.19 -8.06
N SER A 68 -3.33 -3.46 -7.70
CA SER A 68 -3.33 -4.57 -8.66
C SER A 68 -4.13 -5.74 -8.12
N CYS A 69 -4.80 -6.46 -9.00
CA CYS A 69 -5.37 -7.77 -8.71
C CYS A 69 -5.03 -8.71 -9.85
N ILE A 70 -4.34 -9.81 -9.54
CA ILE A 70 -3.93 -10.81 -10.52
C ILE A 70 -4.32 -12.19 -10.03
N ILE A 71 -4.74 -13.03 -10.98
CA ILE A 71 -5.09 -14.43 -10.75
C ILE A 71 -4.25 -15.25 -11.70
N TYR A 72 -3.37 -16.09 -11.17
CA TYR A 72 -2.39 -16.84 -11.96
C TYR A 72 -2.24 -18.28 -11.46
N PRO A 73 -1.70 -19.21 -12.26
CA PRO A 73 -1.57 -20.61 -11.87
C PRO A 73 -0.59 -20.77 -10.71
N LYS A 74 -0.92 -21.63 -9.74
CA LYS A 74 -0.04 -21.90 -8.58
C LYS A 74 1.33 -22.45 -8.96
N SER A 75 1.42 -23.09 -10.12
CA SER A 75 2.66 -23.65 -10.68
C SER A 75 3.55 -22.62 -11.38
N SER A 76 3.08 -21.39 -11.61
CA SER A 76 3.84 -20.37 -12.32
C SER A 76 4.36 -19.26 -11.40
N SER A 77 5.39 -18.56 -11.85
CA SER A 77 5.80 -17.30 -11.24
C SER A 77 4.70 -16.23 -11.39
N PRO A 78 4.62 -15.26 -10.46
CA PRO A 78 3.69 -14.16 -10.58
C PRO A 78 3.97 -13.35 -11.86
N PRO A 79 2.93 -13.03 -12.66
CA PRO A 79 3.09 -12.22 -13.86
C PRO A 79 3.51 -10.77 -13.54
N PRO A 80 4.02 -10.02 -14.54
CA PRO A 80 4.28 -8.59 -14.40
C PRO A 80 3.04 -7.82 -14.00
N ARG A 81 3.19 -6.80 -13.15
CA ARG A 81 2.09 -6.05 -12.57
C ARG A 81 2.13 -4.59 -12.99
N THR A 82 0.95 -4.02 -13.15
CA THR A 82 0.80 -2.59 -13.30
C THR A 82 0.16 -2.06 -12.03
N TYR A 83 0.82 -1.10 -11.38
CA TYR A 83 0.34 -0.47 -10.15
C TYR A 83 -0.45 0.77 -10.53
N GLN A 84 -1.75 0.60 -10.73
CA GLN A 84 -2.68 1.68 -11.06
C GLN A 84 -3.86 1.61 -10.10
N ARG A 85 -4.49 2.74 -9.84
CA ARG A 85 -5.70 2.75 -9.02
C ARG A 85 -6.82 2.01 -9.75
N LEU A 86 -7.18 0.83 -9.25
CA LEU A 86 -8.27 0.02 -9.78
C LEU A 86 -9.58 0.29 -9.07
N ALA A 87 -9.56 0.25 -7.73
CA ALA A 87 -10.74 0.39 -6.91
C ALA A 87 -10.40 1.02 -5.55
N LYS A 88 -11.42 1.53 -4.86
CA LYS A 88 -11.34 1.92 -3.45
C LYS A 88 -12.25 0.99 -2.64
N VAL A 89 -11.71 0.40 -1.57
CA VAL A 89 -12.42 -0.48 -0.65
C VAL A 89 -12.46 0.21 0.71
N ASP A 90 -13.64 0.65 1.11
CA ASP A 90 -13.85 1.36 2.38
C ASP A 90 -13.59 0.44 3.58
N ALA A 91 -13.07 1.00 4.69
CA ALA A 91 -12.88 0.28 5.94
C ALA A 91 -14.23 -0.04 6.59
N SER A 92 -14.69 -1.28 6.40
CA SER A 92 -15.97 -1.76 6.92
C SER A 92 -15.97 -3.28 7.02
N MET A 93 -16.41 -3.79 8.17
CA MET A 93 -16.64 -5.24 8.37
C MET A 93 -17.99 -5.71 7.86
N ASP A 94 -18.90 -4.78 7.53
CA ASP A 94 -20.28 -5.08 7.15
C ASP A 94 -20.47 -5.11 5.63
N ARG A 95 -19.41 -4.83 4.86
CA ARG A 95 -19.47 -4.69 3.42
C ARG A 95 -18.38 -5.51 2.74
N VAL A 96 -18.79 -6.21 1.70
CA VAL A 96 -17.89 -6.86 0.75
C VAL A 96 -17.89 -6.07 -0.54
N TYR A 97 -16.71 -5.94 -1.14
CA TYR A 97 -16.50 -5.27 -2.41
C TYR A 97 -16.24 -6.31 -3.52
N PRO A 98 -16.99 -6.27 -4.64
CA PRO A 98 -16.74 -7.15 -5.77
C PRO A 98 -15.64 -6.58 -6.67
N LEU A 99 -14.53 -7.32 -6.83
CA LEU A 99 -13.55 -7.09 -7.89
C LEU A 99 -13.88 -8.01 -9.08
N LYS A 100 -14.16 -7.44 -10.26
CA LYS A 100 -14.55 -8.24 -11.42
C LYS A 100 -13.32 -8.74 -12.17
N ILE A 101 -13.35 -10.01 -12.51
CA ILE A 101 -12.35 -10.66 -13.34
C ILE A 101 -12.49 -10.15 -14.78
N GLY A 102 -11.37 -9.70 -15.35
CA GLY A 102 -11.28 -9.06 -16.67
C GLY A 102 -11.36 -7.53 -16.66
N GLN A 103 -11.77 -6.92 -15.54
CA GLN A 103 -11.78 -5.45 -15.37
C GLN A 103 -10.76 -5.03 -14.31
N GLU A 104 -11.01 -5.35 -13.04
CA GLU A 104 -10.08 -5.05 -11.95
C GLU A 104 -9.08 -6.19 -11.72
N CYS A 105 -9.51 -7.45 -11.88
CA CYS A 105 -8.66 -8.61 -11.67
C CYS A 105 -8.27 -9.27 -12.99
N GLN A 106 -6.98 -9.38 -13.30
CA GLN A 106 -6.52 -10.06 -14.51
C GLN A 106 -6.38 -11.57 -14.27
N LEU A 107 -7.08 -12.39 -15.04
CA LEU A 107 -6.95 -13.85 -15.02
C LEU A 107 -5.98 -14.32 -16.10
N ILE A 108 -4.96 -15.07 -15.69
CA ILE A 108 -3.92 -15.60 -16.57
C ILE A 108 -3.81 -17.12 -16.35
N GLY A 109 -3.80 -17.90 -17.42
CA GLY A 109 -3.54 -19.34 -17.37
C GLY A 109 -4.69 -20.21 -16.83
N SER A 110 -4.36 -21.43 -16.41
CA SER A 110 -5.30 -22.47 -15.98
C SER A 110 -5.15 -22.85 -14.50
N SER A 111 -6.24 -23.34 -13.91
CA SER A 111 -6.33 -23.86 -12.54
C SER A 111 -5.25 -24.93 -12.24
N PRO A 112 -4.79 -25.06 -10.98
CA PRO A 112 -5.17 -24.35 -9.75
C PRO A 112 -4.64 -22.92 -9.68
N TYR A 113 -5.38 -22.01 -9.03
CA TYR A 113 -5.11 -20.57 -9.07
C TYR A 113 -4.55 -20.02 -7.76
N VAL A 114 -3.88 -18.89 -7.87
CA VAL A 114 -3.50 -18.01 -6.76
C VAL A 114 -4.07 -16.65 -7.09
N VAL A 115 -4.86 -16.09 -6.17
CA VAL A 115 -5.31 -14.71 -6.22
C VAL A 115 -4.35 -13.88 -5.42
N GLU A 116 -3.78 -12.86 -6.06
CA GLU A 116 -2.89 -11.92 -5.39
C GLU A 116 -3.36 -10.49 -5.62
N ILE A 117 -3.54 -9.78 -4.51
CA ILE A 117 -4.06 -8.42 -4.50
C ILE A 117 -3.04 -7.53 -3.81
N ASN A 118 -2.70 -6.43 -4.48
CA ASN A 118 -1.92 -5.36 -3.91
C ASN A 118 -2.85 -4.20 -3.56
N ALA A 119 -2.76 -3.72 -2.33
CA ALA A 119 -3.54 -2.57 -1.87
C ALA A 119 -2.68 -1.62 -1.03
N ILE A 120 -3.08 -0.36 -0.94
CA ILE A 120 -2.42 0.64 -0.10
C ILE A 120 -3.46 1.42 0.70
N ALA A 121 -3.10 1.88 1.90
CA ALA A 121 -3.93 2.80 2.64
C ALA A 121 -4.14 4.10 1.85
N SER A 122 -5.41 4.50 1.70
CA SER A 122 -5.82 5.67 0.92
C SER A 122 -5.19 6.98 1.41
N THR A 123 -4.88 7.07 2.70
CA THR A 123 -4.24 8.25 3.33
C THR A 123 -2.80 8.47 2.90
N ILE A 124 -2.12 7.43 2.37
CA ILE A 124 -0.71 7.47 1.96
C ILE A 124 -0.54 7.16 0.47
N TYR A 125 -1.64 7.04 -0.26
CA TYR A 125 -1.61 6.85 -1.71
C TYR A 125 -1.19 8.13 -2.42
N ASN A 126 -0.20 8.01 -3.31
CA ASN A 126 0.35 9.08 -4.11
C ASN A 126 0.16 8.78 -5.61
N ASP A 127 -0.75 9.49 -6.27
CA ASP A 127 -1.05 9.33 -7.69
C ASP A 127 0.14 9.73 -8.61
N ARG A 128 1.02 10.59 -8.12
CA ARG A 128 2.18 11.10 -8.87
C ARG A 128 3.41 10.20 -8.78
N ASN A 129 3.50 9.34 -7.76
CA ASN A 129 4.66 8.48 -7.54
C ASN A 129 4.25 7.03 -7.29
N PRO A 130 4.05 6.23 -8.36
CA PRO A 130 3.70 4.81 -8.22
C PRO A 130 4.74 3.98 -7.45
N MET A 131 6.02 4.38 -7.47
CA MET A 131 7.07 3.64 -6.78
C MET A 131 6.97 3.76 -5.26
N GLU A 132 6.62 4.94 -4.76
CA GLU A 132 6.35 5.16 -3.34
C GLU A 132 5.16 4.32 -2.86
N ASN A 133 4.13 4.17 -3.70
CA ASN A 133 2.97 3.34 -3.36
C ASN A 133 3.33 1.86 -3.17
N ILE A 134 4.27 1.34 -3.94
CA ILE A 134 4.68 -0.07 -3.84
C ILE A 134 5.34 -0.34 -2.49
N GLN A 135 6.19 0.58 -2.01
CA GLN A 135 6.92 0.45 -0.75
C GLN A 135 5.98 0.28 0.46
N TRP A 136 4.86 1.01 0.47
CA TRP A 136 3.89 1.01 1.59
C TRP A 136 2.65 0.16 1.34
N SER A 137 2.64 -0.60 0.25
CA SER A 137 1.53 -1.49 -0.06
C SER A 137 1.48 -2.71 0.86
N ILE A 138 0.30 -3.30 0.97
CA ILE A 138 0.07 -4.62 1.53
C ILE A 138 -0.25 -5.61 0.42
N TRP A 139 0.12 -6.85 0.67
CA TRP A 139 -0.09 -7.97 -0.22
C TRP A 139 -1.02 -8.97 0.42
N VAL A 140 -2.07 -9.32 -0.29
CA VAL A 140 -2.96 -10.42 0.08
C VAL A 140 -2.83 -11.50 -0.96
N ARG A 141 -2.49 -12.70 -0.50
CA ARG A 141 -2.38 -13.88 -1.35
C ARG A 141 -3.29 -14.97 -0.82
N GLN A 142 -4.14 -15.49 -1.70
CA GLN A 142 -5.05 -16.60 -1.40
C GLN A 142 -4.88 -17.68 -2.47
N ASP A 143 -4.59 -18.91 -2.03
CA ASP A 143 -4.60 -20.07 -2.91
C ASP A 143 -6.06 -20.55 -3.09
N VAL A 144 -6.47 -20.85 -4.33
CA VAL A 144 -7.85 -21.20 -4.72
C VAL A 144 -7.87 -22.42 -5.65
#